data_AF-A0A2C8FDR0-F1
#
_entry.id   AF-A0A2C8FDR0-F1
#
_cell.length_a   1.000
_cell.length_b   1.000
_cell.length_c   1.000
_cell.angle_alpha   90.00
_cell.angle_beta   90.00
_cell.angle_gamma   90.00
#
_symmetry.space_group_name_H-M   'P 1'
#
loop_
_entity.id
_entity.type
_entity.pdbx_description
1 polymer ?
#
loop_
_entity_poly.entity_id
_entity_poly.type
_entity_poly.pdbx_seq_one_letter_code
_entity_poly.pdbx_strand_id
1 'polypeptide(L)'
;MSESMDSFKINERAWFLILSKVNALLEKGETQSSVARIIGCDRATVNRWIQDRRGGERTTFRDMIRYLDRLRIPLHEVFDVSEGELPPPSPDRTPTELDKSIASTLVVVAKAVGKGTADIARELELLDLPDIQAMLKGRATMRTSDFSKICKAIGVDPGVILKRAESLQSDD
;
A
#
# COMPACT_ATOMS: atom_id res chain seq x y z
N MET A 1 -5.00 -8.91 -18.36
CA MET A 1 -5.61 -7.64 -18.79
C MET A 1 -5.43 -6.66 -17.64
N SER A 2 -4.67 -5.59 -17.85
CA SER A 2 -4.35 -4.60 -16.82
C SER A 2 -5.62 -3.91 -16.35
N GLU A 3 -6.06 -4.18 -15.12
CA GLU A 3 -6.96 -3.30 -14.39
C GLU A 3 -6.18 -2.01 -14.14
N SER A 4 -6.25 -1.09 -15.10
CA SER A 4 -5.90 0.30 -14.87
C SER A 4 -6.74 0.76 -13.69
N MET A 5 -6.13 0.77 -12.50
CA MET A 5 -6.69 1.29 -11.27
C MET A 5 -7.38 2.60 -11.60
N ASP A 6 -8.71 2.55 -11.64
CA ASP A 6 -9.50 3.54 -12.35
C ASP A 6 -9.39 4.83 -11.53
N SER A 7 -8.50 5.73 -11.94
CA SER A 7 -8.18 6.98 -11.22
C SER A 7 -9.46 7.76 -10.87
N PHE A 8 -10.50 7.59 -11.70
CA PHE A 8 -11.86 8.04 -11.48
C PHE A 8 -12.49 7.50 -10.18
N LYS A 9 -12.41 6.19 -9.90
CA LYS A 9 -12.96 5.56 -8.69
C LYS A 9 -12.29 6.06 -7.42
N ILE A 10 -10.97 6.27 -7.44
CA ILE A 10 -10.22 6.79 -6.28
C ILE A 10 -10.62 8.24 -6.00
N ASN A 11 -10.73 9.07 -7.04
CA ASN A 11 -11.16 10.46 -6.90
C ASN A 11 -12.60 10.55 -6.35
N GLU A 12 -13.52 9.78 -6.92
CA GLU A 12 -14.91 9.70 -6.44
C GLU A 12 -14.97 9.29 -4.97
N ARG A 13 -14.19 8.28 -4.58
CA ARG A 13 -14.12 7.80 -3.19
C ARG A 13 -13.57 8.86 -2.24
N ALA A 14 -12.43 9.48 -2.59
CA ALA A 14 -11.84 10.55 -1.82
C ALA A 14 -12.84 11.70 -1.61
N TRP A 15 -13.52 12.08 -2.69
CA TRP A 15 -14.51 13.15 -2.66
C TRP A 15 -15.72 12.81 -1.80
N PHE A 16 -16.22 11.59 -1.89
CA PHE A 16 -17.30 11.09 -1.05
C PHE A 16 -16.94 11.16 0.45
N LEU A 17 -15.73 10.76 0.82
CA LEU A 17 -15.24 10.83 2.21
C LEU A 17 -15.10 12.27 2.69
N ILE A 18 -14.57 13.16 1.84
CA ILE A 18 -14.47 14.60 2.13
C ILE A 18 -15.87 15.18 2.41
N LEU A 19 -16.84 14.95 1.53
CA LEU A 19 -18.21 15.44 1.71
C LEU A 19 -18.88 14.86 2.95
N SER A 20 -18.68 13.56 3.21
CA SER A 20 -19.23 12.90 4.40
C SER A 20 -18.70 13.54 5.68
N LYS A 21 -17.40 13.84 5.74
CA LYS A 21 -16.79 14.51 6.89
C LYS A 21 -17.25 15.95 7.05
N VAL A 22 -17.38 16.69 5.93
CA VAL A 22 -17.93 18.05 5.93
C VAL A 22 -19.34 18.07 6.50
N ASN A 23 -20.23 17.20 6.02
CA ASN A 23 -21.60 17.12 6.53
C ASN A 23 -21.63 16.74 8.01
N ALA A 24 -20.80 15.79 8.45
CA ALA A 24 -20.71 15.41 9.86
C ALA A 24 -20.24 16.57 10.77
N LEU A 25 -19.40 17.49 10.27
CA LEU A 25 -19.03 18.70 11.02
C LEU A 25 -20.22 19.67 11.13
N LEU A 26 -20.95 19.88 10.04
CA LEU A 26 -22.12 20.75 10.03
C LEU A 26 -23.23 20.22 10.95
N GLU A 27 -23.46 18.91 10.95
CA GLU A 27 -24.41 18.23 11.86
C GLU A 27 -24.02 18.38 13.33
N LYS A 28 -22.73 18.49 13.62
CA LYS A 28 -22.21 18.79 14.96
C LYS A 28 -22.33 20.27 15.36
N GLY A 29 -22.91 21.11 14.51
CA GLY A 29 -23.12 22.53 14.74
C GLY A 29 -21.99 23.43 14.25
N GLU A 30 -21.00 22.90 13.53
CA GLU A 30 -19.99 23.75 12.90
C GLU A 30 -20.61 24.61 11.80
N THR A 31 -20.18 25.87 11.71
CA THR A 31 -20.62 26.74 10.62
C THR A 31 -19.85 26.46 9.34
N GLN A 32 -20.43 26.73 8.17
CA GLN A 32 -19.71 26.63 6.89
C GLN A 32 -18.41 27.44 6.88
N SER A 33 -18.37 28.59 7.56
CA SER A 33 -17.17 29.42 7.71
C SER A 33 -16.09 28.75 8.56
N SER A 34 -16.49 28.04 9.61
CA SER A 34 -15.57 27.25 10.45
C SER A 34 -14.98 26.09 9.66
N VAL A 35 -15.83 25.33 8.96
CA VAL A 35 -15.40 24.22 8.09
C VAL A 35 -14.46 24.69 6.99
N ALA A 36 -14.76 25.82 6.34
CA ALA A 36 -13.91 26.43 5.33
C ALA A 36 -12.51 26.78 5.88
N ARG A 37 -12.43 27.29 7.11
CA ARG A 37 -11.17 27.58 7.81
C ARG A 37 -10.37 26.31 8.12
N ILE A 38 -11.04 25.24 8.57
CA ILE A 38 -10.40 23.94 8.84
C ILE A 38 -9.74 23.40 7.57
N ILE A 39 -10.50 23.41 6.47
CA ILE A 39 -10.08 22.84 5.17
C ILE A 39 -9.08 23.75 4.44
N GLY A 40 -9.11 25.05 4.70
CA GLY A 40 -8.27 26.04 4.03
C GLY A 40 -8.81 26.47 2.67
N CYS A 41 -10.13 26.63 2.56
CA CYS A 41 -10.81 27.15 1.37
C CYS A 41 -11.84 28.23 1.74
N ASP A 42 -12.52 28.81 0.75
CA ASP A 42 -13.55 29.83 0.98
C ASP A 42 -14.91 29.22 1.40
N ARG A 43 -15.68 29.97 2.21
CA ARG A 43 -17.06 29.60 2.56
C ARG A 43 -17.92 29.32 1.33
N ALA A 44 -17.77 30.10 0.27
CA ALA A 44 -18.50 29.91 -0.98
C ALA A 44 -18.16 28.57 -1.66
N THR A 45 -16.93 28.09 -1.50
CA THR A 45 -16.50 26.78 -1.99
C THR A 45 -17.16 25.65 -1.21
N VAL A 46 -17.17 25.74 0.12
CA VAL A 46 -17.90 24.78 0.98
C VAL A 46 -19.40 24.78 0.65
N ASN A 47 -20.01 25.95 0.46
CA ASN A 47 -21.43 26.04 0.11
C ASN A 47 -21.75 25.36 -1.22
N ARG A 48 -20.90 25.55 -2.25
CA ARG A 48 -21.04 24.86 -3.55
C ARG A 48 -20.95 23.35 -3.41
N TRP A 49 -20.00 22.85 -2.61
CA TRP A 49 -19.84 21.41 -2.37
C TRP A 49 -21.08 20.77 -1.76
N ILE A 50 -21.73 21.47 -0.83
CA ILE A 50 -22.94 20.97 -0.15
C ILE A 50 -24.15 21.01 -1.09
N GLN A 51 -24.35 22.12 -1.80
CA GLN A 51 -25.53 22.34 -2.65
C GLN A 51 -25.55 21.42 -3.87
N ASP A 52 -24.43 21.31 -4.57
CA ASP A 52 -24.41 20.62 -5.86
C ASP A 52 -23.89 19.19 -5.74
N ARG A 53 -23.35 18.79 -4.57
CA ARG A 53 -22.52 17.58 -4.39
C ARG A 53 -21.39 17.45 -5.43
N ARG A 54 -21.07 18.55 -6.11
CA ARG A 54 -20.09 18.63 -7.20
C ARG A 54 -18.80 19.27 -6.70
N GLY A 55 -17.68 18.73 -7.18
CA GLY A 55 -16.36 19.29 -6.89
C GLY A 55 -15.21 18.31 -7.11
N GLY A 56 -15.41 17.01 -6.85
CA GLY A 56 -14.35 15.98 -6.94
C GLY A 56 -13.70 15.90 -8.33
N GLU A 57 -14.51 15.85 -9.38
CA GLU A 57 -14.04 15.77 -10.78
C GLU A 57 -13.15 16.94 -11.21
N ARG A 58 -13.34 18.13 -10.62
CA ARG A 58 -12.60 19.35 -10.94
C ARG A 58 -11.53 19.69 -9.90
N THR A 59 -11.45 18.92 -8.82
CA THR A 59 -10.48 19.13 -7.75
C THR A 59 -9.16 18.53 -8.16
N THR A 60 -8.09 19.32 -8.11
CA THR A 60 -6.76 18.81 -8.41
C THR A 60 -6.36 17.74 -7.38
N PHE A 61 -5.55 16.76 -7.77
CA PHE A 61 -5.05 15.74 -6.84
C PHE A 61 -4.37 16.37 -5.61
N ARG A 62 -3.59 17.44 -5.81
CA ARG A 62 -2.96 18.21 -4.72
C ARG A 62 -3.99 18.74 -3.71
N ASP A 63 -5.06 19.36 -4.20
CA ASP A 63 -6.10 19.91 -3.35
C ASP A 63 -6.84 18.82 -2.58
N MET A 64 -7.09 17.69 -3.23
CA MET A 64 -7.75 16.53 -2.64
C MET A 64 -6.95 15.95 -1.48
N ILE A 65 -5.65 15.74 -1.66
CA ILE A 65 -4.75 15.30 -0.59
C ILE A 65 -4.74 16.32 0.55
N ARG A 66 -4.69 17.63 0.23
CA ARG A 66 -4.77 18.69 1.25
C ARG A 66 -6.09 18.64 2.03
N TYR A 67 -7.22 18.41 1.38
CA TYR A 67 -8.52 18.32 2.05
C TYR A 67 -8.61 17.08 2.95
N LEU A 68 -8.14 15.92 2.47
CA LEU A 68 -8.07 14.68 3.25
C LEU A 68 -7.23 14.87 4.52
N ASP A 69 -6.04 15.47 4.39
CA ASP A 69 -5.15 15.77 5.51
C ASP A 69 -5.80 16.69 6.55
N ARG A 70 -6.39 17.81 6.10
CA ARG A 70 -7.07 18.78 6.98
C ARG A 70 -8.28 18.19 7.70
N LEU A 71 -8.99 17.27 7.06
CA LEU A 71 -10.13 16.57 7.62
C LEU A 71 -9.75 15.32 8.42
N ARG A 72 -8.44 15.02 8.50
CA ARG A 72 -7.88 13.83 9.15
C ARG A 72 -8.51 12.53 8.63
N ILE A 73 -8.72 12.46 7.31
CA ILE A 73 -9.16 11.25 6.62
C ILE A 73 -7.89 10.47 6.23
N PRO A 74 -7.67 9.28 6.76
CA PRO A 74 -6.46 8.53 6.47
C PRO A 74 -6.48 8.01 5.02
N LEU A 75 -5.32 8.01 4.36
CA LEU A 75 -5.24 7.66 2.93
C LEU A 75 -5.67 6.22 2.64
N HIS A 76 -5.50 5.29 3.59
CA HIS A 76 -6.00 3.93 3.37
C HIS A 76 -7.53 3.91 3.16
N GLU A 77 -8.33 4.74 3.83
CA GLU A 77 -9.78 4.78 3.57
C GLU A 77 -10.14 5.19 2.12
N VAL A 78 -9.22 5.88 1.44
CA VAL A 78 -9.35 6.33 0.05
C VAL A 78 -8.89 5.26 -0.94
N PHE A 79 -7.81 4.54 -0.61
CA PHE A 79 -7.17 3.55 -1.49
C PHE A 79 -7.60 2.10 -1.23
N ASP A 80 -8.21 1.82 -0.08
CA ASP A 80 -8.60 0.47 0.34
C ASP A 80 -9.96 0.14 -0.29
N VAL A 81 -9.91 -0.19 -1.58
CA VAL A 81 -11.01 -0.85 -2.29
C VAL A 81 -10.85 -2.34 -2.01
N SER A 82 -11.63 -2.84 -1.04
CA SER A 82 -11.71 -4.25 -0.63
C SER A 82 -10.62 -4.70 0.33
N GLU A 83 -11.02 -5.44 1.37
CA GLU A 83 -10.13 -6.32 2.12
C GLU A 83 -9.23 -7.11 1.15
N GLY A 84 -7.92 -6.83 1.12
CA GLY A 84 -6.99 -7.67 0.38
C GLY A 84 -5.97 -6.89 -0.45
N GLU A 85 -4.78 -6.78 0.15
CA GLU A 85 -3.49 -6.60 -0.50
C GLU A 85 -3.25 -5.26 -1.21
N LEU A 86 -2.26 -4.54 -0.67
CA LEU A 86 -1.61 -3.41 -1.36
C LEU A 86 -1.30 -3.81 -2.82
N PRO A 87 -1.46 -2.89 -3.80
CA PRO A 87 -1.19 -3.19 -5.21
C PRO A 87 0.27 -3.62 -5.38
N PRO A 88 0.58 -4.75 -6.06
CA PRO A 88 1.91 -5.39 -6.12
C PRO A 88 3.03 -4.34 -6.25
N PRO A 89 4.20 -4.57 -5.62
CA PRO A 89 5.26 -3.57 -5.66
C PRO A 89 5.52 -3.24 -7.13
N SER A 90 5.69 -1.95 -7.46
CA SER A 90 5.82 -1.53 -8.86
C SER A 90 6.78 -2.48 -9.60
N PRO A 91 6.37 -3.08 -10.73
CA PRO A 91 7.17 -4.07 -11.45
C PRO A 91 8.55 -3.52 -11.86
N ASP A 92 8.71 -2.19 -11.82
CA ASP A 92 9.94 -1.46 -12.16
C ASP A 92 10.90 -1.25 -10.98
N ARG A 93 10.62 -1.77 -9.77
CA ARG A 93 11.59 -1.67 -8.67
C ARG A 93 12.68 -2.71 -8.89
N THR A 94 13.83 -2.27 -9.40
CA THR A 94 15.02 -3.10 -9.54
C THR A 94 15.44 -3.65 -8.17
N PRO A 95 15.67 -4.97 -8.04
CA PRO A 95 16.16 -5.57 -6.80
C PRO A 95 17.49 -4.95 -6.38
N THR A 96 17.55 -4.50 -5.13
CA THR A 96 18.78 -4.00 -4.52
C THR A 96 19.75 -5.15 -4.21
N GLU A 97 21.02 -4.86 -3.94
CA GLU A 97 21.96 -5.88 -3.48
C GLU A 97 21.51 -6.55 -2.17
N LEU A 98 20.79 -5.82 -1.31
CA LEU A 98 20.23 -6.40 -0.08
C LEU A 98 19.12 -7.39 -0.40
N ASP A 99 18.24 -7.08 -1.36
CA ASP A 99 17.19 -8.00 -1.80
C ASP A 99 17.79 -9.31 -2.36
N LYS A 100 18.90 -9.21 -3.12
CA LYS A 100 19.63 -10.38 -3.64
C LYS A 100 20.27 -11.20 -2.52
N SER A 101 20.90 -10.56 -1.54
CA SER A 101 21.48 -11.24 -0.37
C SER A 101 20.42 -11.93 0.48
N ILE A 102 19.26 -11.28 0.68
CA ILE A 102 18.11 -11.88 1.36
C ILE A 102 17.60 -13.09 0.58
N ALA A 103 17.39 -12.96 -0.72
CA ALA A 103 16.92 -14.06 -1.58
C ALA A 103 17.88 -15.27 -1.56
N SER A 104 19.19 -15.01 -1.67
CA SER A 104 20.23 -16.04 -1.58
C SER A 104 20.19 -16.76 -0.22
N THR A 105 20.10 -16.00 0.86
CA THR A 105 20.02 -16.55 2.22
C THR A 105 18.78 -17.41 2.41
N LEU A 106 17.62 -16.97 1.92
CA LEU A 106 16.38 -17.74 1.96
C LEU A 106 16.50 -19.06 1.22
N VAL A 107 17.14 -19.10 0.05
CA VAL A 107 17.35 -20.34 -0.71
C VAL A 107 18.26 -21.31 0.03
N VAL A 108 19.36 -20.82 0.63
CA VAL A 108 20.28 -21.64 1.42
C VAL A 108 19.57 -22.23 2.63
N VAL A 109 18.81 -21.42 3.36
CA VAL A 109 18.10 -21.84 4.56
C VAL A 109 16.95 -22.78 4.23
N ALA A 110 16.16 -22.51 3.19
CA ALA A 110 15.10 -23.41 2.73
C ALA A 110 15.65 -24.80 2.38
N LYS A 111 16.77 -24.87 1.65
CA LYS A 111 17.46 -26.13 1.34
C LYS A 111 17.94 -26.86 2.60
N ALA A 112 18.47 -26.14 3.58
CA ALA A 112 18.95 -26.73 4.84
C ALA A 112 17.80 -27.35 5.66
N VAL A 113 16.59 -26.79 5.56
CA VAL A 113 15.37 -27.30 6.21
C VAL A 113 14.65 -28.34 5.32
N GLY A 114 15.21 -28.66 4.14
CA GLY A 114 14.64 -29.65 3.22
C GLY A 114 13.40 -29.17 2.46
N LYS A 115 13.13 -27.87 2.43
CA LYS A 115 11.99 -27.29 1.70
C LYS A 115 12.43 -26.75 0.34
N GLY A 116 11.74 -27.19 -0.72
CA GLY A 116 11.87 -26.64 -2.05
C GLY A 116 10.98 -25.42 -2.28
N THR A 117 11.19 -24.72 -3.39
CA THR A 117 10.32 -23.64 -3.87
C THR A 117 8.86 -24.08 -4.03
N ALA A 118 8.63 -25.32 -4.45
CA ALA A 118 7.28 -25.87 -4.61
C ALA A 118 6.58 -26.10 -3.26
N ASP A 119 7.32 -26.46 -2.22
CA ASP A 119 6.77 -26.67 -0.87
C ASP A 119 6.42 -25.33 -0.22
N ILE A 120 7.29 -24.33 -0.40
CA ILE A 120 7.03 -22.95 0.04
C ILE A 120 5.79 -22.39 -0.66
N ALA A 121 5.66 -22.57 -1.98
CA ALA A 121 4.49 -22.11 -2.72
C ALA A 121 3.19 -22.80 -2.26
N ARG A 122 3.25 -24.11 -1.98
CA ARG A 122 2.09 -24.85 -1.46
C ARG A 122 1.62 -24.33 -0.11
N GLU A 123 2.53 -23.94 0.78
CA GLU A 123 2.18 -23.39 2.10
C GLU A 123 1.70 -21.95 2.07
N LEU A 124 2.00 -21.20 0.99
CA LEU A 124 1.67 -19.79 0.90
C LEU A 124 0.26 -19.53 0.37
N GLU A 125 -0.36 -20.48 -0.33
CA GLU A 125 -1.72 -20.52 -0.93
C GLU A 125 -2.15 -19.32 -1.80
N LEU A 126 -1.46 -18.18 -1.68
CA LEU A 126 -1.82 -16.84 -2.17
C LEU A 126 -0.81 -16.31 -3.19
N LEU A 127 0.35 -16.96 -3.34
CA LEU A 127 1.42 -16.51 -4.23
C LEU A 127 1.71 -17.56 -5.30
N ASP A 128 1.70 -17.13 -6.56
CA ASP A 128 1.97 -18.00 -7.70
C ASP A 128 3.43 -18.46 -7.72
N LEU A 129 3.64 -19.72 -8.11
CA LEU A 129 4.97 -20.35 -8.14
C LEU A 129 6.03 -19.55 -8.95
N PRO A 130 5.71 -18.94 -10.11
CA PRO A 130 6.67 -18.11 -10.85
C PRO A 130 7.14 -16.89 -10.06
N ASP A 131 6.26 -16.27 -9.28
CA ASP A 131 6.58 -15.06 -8.51
C ASP A 131 7.48 -15.40 -7.33
N ILE A 132 7.17 -16.48 -6.60
CA ILE A 132 8.03 -16.98 -5.53
C ILE A 132 9.42 -17.35 -6.08
N GLN A 133 9.48 -17.98 -7.25
CA GLN A 133 10.75 -18.28 -7.89
C GLN A 133 11.50 -17.01 -8.31
N ALA A 134 10.82 -15.99 -8.81
CA ALA A 134 11.45 -14.73 -9.18
C ALA A 134 12.02 -14.02 -7.94
N MET A 135 11.27 -13.99 -6.84
CA MET A 135 11.71 -13.43 -5.56
C MET A 135 12.91 -14.18 -4.98
N LEU A 136 12.86 -15.51 -4.90
CA LEU A 136 13.95 -16.34 -4.37
C LEU A 136 15.20 -16.37 -5.27
N LYS A 137 15.05 -16.01 -6.55
CA LYS A 137 16.19 -15.81 -7.47
C LYS A 137 16.71 -14.37 -7.46
N GLY A 138 16.16 -13.48 -6.62
CA GLY A 138 16.54 -12.06 -6.57
C GLY A 138 16.21 -11.30 -7.85
N ARG A 139 15.25 -11.79 -8.65
CA ARG A 139 14.78 -11.16 -9.90
C ARG A 139 13.57 -10.26 -9.69
N ALA A 140 12.87 -10.42 -8.56
CA ALA A 140 11.75 -9.60 -8.14
C ALA A 140 12.02 -9.07 -6.73
N THR A 141 11.56 -7.85 -6.45
CA THR A 141 11.59 -7.31 -5.09
C THR A 141 10.56 -7.99 -4.23
N MET A 142 10.92 -8.27 -2.99
CA MET A 142 10.06 -8.94 -2.03
C MET A 142 9.47 -7.91 -1.07
N ARG A 143 8.17 -7.93 -0.84
CA ARG A 143 7.56 -7.09 0.19
C ARG A 143 7.90 -7.63 1.57
N THR A 144 7.83 -6.77 2.58
CA THR A 144 7.93 -7.20 3.97
C THR A 144 6.87 -8.25 4.33
N SER A 145 5.65 -8.13 3.79
CA SER A 145 4.60 -9.13 3.94
C SER A 145 5.01 -10.48 3.35
N ASP A 146 5.52 -10.49 2.12
CA ASP A 146 5.87 -11.70 1.39
C ASP A 146 7.08 -12.36 2.02
N PHE A 147 8.06 -11.56 2.44
CA PHE A 147 9.23 -11.98 3.19
C PHE A 147 8.86 -12.67 4.49
N SER A 148 7.98 -12.06 5.29
CA SER A 148 7.52 -12.65 6.55
C SER A 148 6.76 -13.96 6.32
N LYS A 149 5.87 -13.99 5.31
CA LYS A 149 5.12 -15.20 4.94
C LYS A 149 6.08 -16.32 4.47
N ILE A 150 7.07 -16.01 3.63
CA ILE A 150 8.09 -16.97 3.14
C ILE A 150 8.93 -17.49 4.32
N CYS A 151 9.38 -16.63 5.22
CA CYS A 151 10.13 -17.04 6.42
C CYS A 151 9.30 -17.99 7.30
N LYS A 152 8.02 -17.67 7.50
CA LYS A 152 7.09 -18.54 8.24
C LYS A 152 6.89 -19.89 7.55
N ALA A 153 6.76 -19.92 6.22
CA ALA A 153 6.68 -21.15 5.44
C ALA A 153 7.99 -21.96 5.52
N ILE A 154 9.15 -21.31 5.60
CA ILE A 154 10.43 -22.02 5.80
C ILE A 154 10.56 -22.51 7.27
N GLY A 155 9.84 -21.89 8.21
CA GLY A 155 9.92 -22.18 9.64
C GLY A 155 11.07 -21.44 10.34
N VAL A 156 11.43 -20.26 9.84
CA VAL A 156 12.60 -19.49 10.31
C VAL A 156 12.18 -18.07 10.68
N ASP A 157 12.81 -17.53 11.73
CA ASP A 157 12.60 -16.15 12.14
C ASP A 157 13.18 -15.15 11.11
N PRO A 158 12.42 -14.14 10.67
CA PRO A 158 12.88 -13.14 9.70
C PRO A 158 14.18 -12.43 10.10
N GLY A 159 14.40 -12.19 11.40
CA GLY A 159 15.59 -11.51 11.90
C GLY A 159 16.88 -12.31 11.71
N VAL A 160 16.79 -13.65 11.68
CA VAL A 160 17.94 -14.52 11.39
C VAL A 160 18.39 -14.38 9.94
N ILE A 161 17.42 -14.28 9.02
CA ILE A 161 17.70 -14.10 7.59
C ILE A 161 18.31 -12.72 7.32
N LEU A 162 17.75 -11.66 7.91
CA LEU A 162 18.25 -10.29 7.74
C LEU A 162 19.69 -10.15 8.24
N LYS A 163 19.99 -10.60 9.46
CA LYS A 163 21.34 -10.56 10.03
C LYS A 163 22.36 -11.29 9.17
N ARG A 164 21.97 -12.43 8.59
CA ARG A 164 22.85 -13.22 7.72
C ARG A 164 23.02 -12.57 6.34
N ALA A 165 21.99 -11.94 5.81
CA ALA A 165 22.08 -11.19 4.57
C ALA A 165 22.99 -9.95 4.72
N GLU A 166 22.93 -9.27 5.87
CA GLU A 166 23.81 -8.14 6.21
C GLU A 166 25.27 -8.57 6.34
N SER A 167 25.56 -9.72 6.98
CA SER A 167 26.94 -10.23 7.08
C SER A 167 27.54 -10.57 5.71
N LEU A 168 26.72 -11.05 4.77
CA LEU A 168 27.16 -11.34 3.41
C LEU A 168 27.48 -10.08 2.60
N GLN A 169 26.99 -8.91 2.99
CA GLN A 169 27.35 -7.64 2.37
C GLN A 169 28.58 -6.98 2.98
N SER A 170 29.03 -7.46 4.14
CA SER A 170 30.21 -6.92 4.84
C SER A 170 31.49 -7.70 4.55
N ASP A 171 31.37 -8.83 3.84
CA ASP A 171 32.46 -9.71 3.43
C ASP A 171 32.91 -9.48 1.96
N ASP A 172 32.30 -8.52 1.24
CA ASP A 172 32.71 -7.99 -0.08
C ASP A 172 33.33 -6.59 0.06
#